data_AF-A0A7S1XVZ6-F1
#
_entry.id   AF-A0A7S1XVZ6-F1
#
_cell.length_a   1.000
_cell.length_b   1.000
_cell.length_c   1.000
_cell.angle_alpha   90.00
_cell.angle_beta   90.00
_cell.angle_gamma   90.00
#
_symmetry.space_group_name_H-M   'P 1'
#
loop_
_entity.id
_entity.type
_entity.pdbx_description
1 polymer ?
#
loop_
_entity_poly.entity_id
_entity_poly.type
_entity_poly.pdbx_seq_one_letter_code
_entity_poly.pdbx_strand_id
1 'polypeptide(L)'
;MKNNPLCGITLPAWLTILRRRWRQIDWVAYGPRLAFITYMACLNTFLSAIEFVLNGRAVRAAEARQEHAWQSERPVFVLGHPRTGTTLLHGMLALDKERFRYCDTFAAGFPNAFLWFEGIGKKLLAGVIDETRPMDNMKLSFDLPQEEELATNVLSAGASPYMPLFFMRNAADFEPLYSFDDASAEDKVKHRMASTLSQPQP
;
A
#
# COMPACT_ATOMS: atom_id res chain seq x y z
N MET A 1 2.87 -7.33 17.53
CA MET A 1 4.03 -7.13 16.61
C MET A 1 3.78 -7.82 15.28
N LYS A 2 3.30 -9.08 15.28
CA LYS A 2 2.66 -9.71 14.14
C LYS A 2 1.49 -8.83 13.67
N ASN A 3 1.42 -8.54 12.36
CA ASN A 3 0.37 -7.72 11.72
C ASN A 3 0.45 -6.20 11.96
N ASN A 4 1.64 -5.60 11.93
CA ASN A 4 1.78 -4.15 11.90
C ASN A 4 1.78 -3.64 10.44
N PRO A 5 0.79 -2.82 10.00
CA PRO A 5 0.73 -2.29 8.63
C PRO A 5 1.97 -1.52 8.19
N LEU A 6 2.74 -0.94 9.12
CA LEU A 6 3.97 -0.22 8.82
C LEU A 6 5.21 -1.11 8.70
N CYS A 7 5.07 -2.44 8.76
CA CYS A 7 6.22 -3.35 8.70
C CYS A 7 6.98 -3.27 7.36
N GLY A 8 6.31 -2.86 6.28
CA GLY A 8 6.89 -2.72 4.94
C GLY A 8 7.60 -1.41 4.65
N ILE A 9 7.64 -0.48 5.61
CA ILE A 9 8.14 0.89 5.40
C ILE A 9 9.63 0.93 5.15
N THR A 10 10.08 1.86 4.32
CA THR A 10 11.50 2.17 4.12
C THR A 10 11.96 3.22 5.13
N LEU A 11 13.28 3.28 5.37
CA LEU A 11 13.88 4.19 6.33
C LEU A 11 13.59 5.68 6.01
N PRO A 12 13.68 6.16 4.75
CA PRO A 12 13.35 7.56 4.44
C PRO A 12 11.88 7.91 4.75
N ALA A 13 10.95 7.01 4.40
CA ALA A 13 9.53 7.19 4.69
C ALA A 13 9.26 7.17 6.20
N TRP A 14 9.89 6.25 6.92
CA TRP A 14 9.80 6.16 8.38
C TRP A 14 10.35 7.41 9.09
N LEU A 15 11.52 7.89 8.68
CA LEU A 15 12.11 9.12 9.20
C LEU A 15 11.24 10.34 8.91
N THR A 16 10.54 10.36 7.77
CA THR A 16 9.58 11.42 7.44
C THR A 16 8.40 11.42 8.43
N ILE A 17 7.83 10.25 8.73
CA ILE A 17 6.77 10.11 9.75
C ILE A 17 7.28 10.56 11.12
N LEU A 18 8.43 10.05 11.56
CA LEU A 18 9.03 10.42 12.82
C LEU A 18 9.24 11.93 12.90
N ARG A 19 9.86 12.55 11.88
CA ARG A 19 10.10 14.00 11.86
C ARG A 19 8.82 14.82 11.94
N ARG A 20 7.78 14.44 11.21
CA ARG A 20 6.49 15.17 11.18
C ARG A 20 5.68 14.98 12.47
N ARG A 21 5.77 13.80 13.09
CA ARG A 21 4.85 13.35 14.14
C ARG A 21 5.54 13.04 15.48
N TRP A 22 6.83 13.38 15.67
CA TRP A 22 7.62 12.98 16.85
C TRP A 22 6.99 13.35 18.20
N ARG A 23 6.25 14.48 18.26
CA ARG A 23 5.56 14.96 19.48
C ARG A 23 4.27 14.19 19.78
N GLN A 24 3.74 13.45 18.82
CA GLN A 24 2.50 12.67 18.94
C GLN A 24 2.78 11.23 19.39
N ILE A 25 4.05 10.85 19.52
CA ILE A 25 4.49 9.49 19.85
C ILE A 25 4.79 9.39 21.34
N ASP A 26 4.11 8.47 22.03
CA ASP A 26 4.41 8.14 23.43
C ASP A 26 5.62 7.18 23.49
N TRP A 27 6.83 7.75 23.58
CA TRP A 27 8.11 7.03 23.51
C TRP A 27 8.28 5.96 24.58
N VAL A 28 7.79 6.20 25.80
CA VAL A 28 7.91 5.26 26.93
C VAL A 28 7.01 4.04 26.72
N ALA A 29 5.78 4.26 26.25
CA ALA A 29 4.80 3.19 26.05
C ALA A 29 5.08 2.36 24.79
N TYR A 30 5.57 2.99 23.72
CA TYR A 30 5.73 2.36 22.40
C TYR A 30 7.17 2.12 21.96
N GLY A 31 8.17 2.36 22.82
CA GLY A 31 9.60 2.18 22.52
C GLY A 31 9.95 0.86 21.81
N PRO A 32 9.52 -0.32 22.32
CA PRO A 32 9.79 -1.60 21.65
C PRO A 32 9.20 -1.70 20.24
N ARG A 33 8.03 -1.11 20.00
CA ARG A 33 7.37 -1.08 18.68
C ARG A 33 8.14 -0.17 17.73
N LEU A 34 8.61 0.99 18.19
CA LEU A 34 9.41 1.92 17.39
C LEU A 34 10.75 1.30 16.99
N ALA A 35 11.42 0.61 17.91
CA ALA A 35 12.65 -0.12 17.63
C ALA A 35 12.44 -1.20 16.55
N PHE A 36 11.35 -1.98 16.67
CA PHE A 36 10.98 -2.98 15.67
C PHE A 36 10.70 -2.37 14.28
N ILE A 37 9.91 -1.29 14.22
CA ILE A 37 9.62 -0.60 12.95
C ILE A 37 10.90 -0.04 12.34
N THR A 38 11.78 0.55 13.16
CA THR A 38 13.05 1.11 12.69
C THR A 38 13.98 0.02 12.13
N TYR A 39 14.07 -1.12 12.81
CA TYR A 39 14.82 -2.28 12.32
C TYR A 39 14.27 -2.77 10.98
N MET A 40 12.95 -2.96 10.87
CA MET A 40 12.31 -3.36 9.61
C MET A 40 12.51 -2.31 8.52
N ALA A 41 12.50 -1.02 8.87
CA ALA A 41 12.74 0.06 7.91
C ALA A 41 14.14 0.03 7.30
N CYS A 42 15.16 -0.27 8.11
CA CYS A 42 16.52 -0.50 7.61
C CYS A 42 16.57 -1.72 6.67
N LEU A 43 15.97 -2.84 7.08
CA LEU A 43 15.93 -4.06 6.27
C LEU A 43 15.23 -3.82 4.91
N ASN A 44 14.05 -3.19 4.91
CA ASN A 44 13.30 -2.90 3.69
C ASN A 44 14.02 -1.91 2.78
N THR A 45 14.78 -0.97 3.34
CA THR A 45 15.60 -0.05 2.53
C THR A 45 16.70 -0.80 1.80
N PHE A 46 17.33 -1.77 2.47
CA PHE A 46 18.30 -2.65 1.85
C PHE A 46 17.67 -3.51 0.74
N LEU A 47 16.51 -4.12 1.01
CA LEU A 47 15.79 -4.91 -0.01
C LEU A 47 15.33 -4.05 -1.20
N SER A 48 14.92 -2.81 -0.94
CA SER A 48 14.53 -1.84 -1.97
C SER A 48 15.72 -1.39 -2.82
N ALA A 49 16.91 -1.24 -2.24
CA ALA A 49 18.11 -0.95 -3.00
C ALA A 49 18.45 -2.08 -3.99
N ILE A 50 18.27 -3.34 -3.57
CA ILE A 50 18.45 -4.51 -4.44
C ILE A 50 17.41 -4.48 -5.57
N GLU A 51 16.14 -4.23 -5.25
CA GLU A 51 15.06 -4.10 -6.25
C GLU A 51 15.39 -3.03 -7.29
N PHE A 52 15.86 -1.86 -6.83
CA PHE A 52 16.22 -0.76 -7.72
C PHE A 52 17.33 -1.13 -8.70
N VAL A 53 18.33 -1.91 -8.24
CA VAL A 53 19.45 -2.37 -9.07
C VAL A 53 18.99 -3.45 -10.06
N LEU A 54 18.20 -4.43 -9.62
CA LEU A 54 17.79 -5.56 -10.45
C LEU A 54 16.67 -5.19 -11.43
N ASN A 55 15.60 -4.55 -10.93
CA ASN A 55 14.35 -4.34 -11.63
C ASN A 55 14.05 -2.88 -11.94
N GLY A 56 14.84 -1.92 -11.44
CA GLY A 56 14.54 -0.49 -11.61
C GLY A 56 14.42 -0.03 -13.07
N ARG A 57 15.12 -0.66 -14.01
CA ARG A 57 14.94 -0.40 -15.46
C ARG A 57 13.61 -0.91 -15.97
N ALA A 58 13.21 -2.12 -15.58
CA ALA A 58 11.95 -2.73 -15.99
C ALA A 58 10.75 -1.98 -15.40
N VAL A 59 10.84 -1.55 -14.13
CA VAL A 59 9.82 -0.73 -13.46
C VAL A 59 9.63 0.59 -14.19
N ARG A 60 10.71 1.35 -14.45
CA ARG A 60 10.62 2.62 -15.20
C ARG A 60 10.05 2.44 -16.62
N ALA A 61 10.40 1.35 -17.30
CA ALA A 61 9.83 1.04 -18.61
C ALA A 61 8.37 0.59 -18.54
N ALA A 62 7.92 0.03 -17.41
CA ALA A 62 6.50 -0.30 -17.18
C ALA A 62 5.69 0.97 -16.87
N GLU A 63 6.21 1.87 -16.03
CA GLU A 63 5.59 3.17 -15.73
C GLU A 63 5.36 3.99 -17.00
N ALA A 64 6.36 4.07 -17.89
CA ALA A 64 6.24 4.78 -19.17
C ALA A 64 5.18 4.14 -20.10
N ARG A 65 5.04 2.81 -20.07
CA ARG A 65 3.97 2.12 -20.84
C ARG A 65 2.60 2.36 -20.23
N GLN A 66 2.51 2.45 -18.91
CA GLN A 66 1.25 2.62 -18.18
C GLN A 66 0.60 3.98 -18.48
N GLU A 67 1.39 5.03 -18.69
CA GLU A 67 0.89 6.34 -19.13
C GLU A 67 0.09 6.25 -20.44
N HIS A 68 0.54 5.41 -21.38
CA HIS A 68 -0.17 5.14 -22.62
C HIS A 68 -1.30 4.10 -22.45
N ALA A 69 -1.12 3.11 -21.58
CA ALA A 69 -2.06 2.00 -21.39
C ALA A 69 -3.38 2.40 -20.72
N TRP A 70 -3.44 3.53 -19.99
CA TRP A 70 -4.69 4.05 -19.42
C TRP A 70 -5.79 4.27 -20.48
N GLN A 71 -5.40 4.42 -21.75
CA GLN A 71 -6.32 4.57 -22.88
C GLN A 71 -6.94 3.23 -23.32
N SER A 72 -6.27 2.10 -23.09
CA SER A 72 -6.69 0.77 -23.55
C SER A 72 -7.18 -0.16 -22.44
N GLU A 73 -6.66 -0.03 -21.21
CA GLU A 73 -6.97 -0.89 -20.06
C GLU A 73 -7.47 -0.04 -18.89
N ARG A 74 -8.78 -0.08 -18.64
CA ARG A 74 -9.42 0.70 -17.58
C ARG A 74 -9.36 -0.06 -16.26
N PRO A 75 -8.79 0.49 -15.17
CA PRO A 75 -8.81 -0.19 -13.88
C PRO A 75 -10.22 -0.22 -13.29
N VAL A 76 -10.44 -1.20 -12.43
CA VAL A 76 -11.67 -1.36 -11.65
C VAL A 76 -11.36 -1.00 -10.20
N PHE A 77 -11.99 0.06 -9.70
CA PHE A 77 -11.91 0.44 -8.29
C PHE A 77 -13.10 -0.13 -7.53
N VAL A 78 -12.83 -0.89 -6.46
CA VAL A 78 -13.87 -1.41 -5.55
C VAL A 78 -13.91 -0.52 -4.32
N LEU A 79 -14.93 0.34 -4.25
CA LEU A 79 -15.15 1.25 -3.14
C LEU A 79 -16.37 0.82 -2.31
N GLY A 80 -16.31 1.04 -1.00
CA GLY A 80 -17.43 0.79 -0.11
C GLY A 80 -17.05 0.84 1.35
N HIS A 81 -18.06 0.82 2.22
CA HIS A 81 -17.83 0.81 3.66
C HIS A 81 -17.28 -0.55 4.11
N PRO A 82 -16.46 -0.61 5.17
CA PRO A 82 -16.07 -1.88 5.78
C PRO A 82 -17.31 -2.73 6.08
N ARG A 83 -17.20 -4.06 5.90
CA ARG A 83 -18.28 -5.04 6.14
C ARG A 83 -19.47 -5.00 5.18
N THR A 84 -19.36 -4.32 4.04
CA THR A 84 -20.38 -4.34 2.96
C THR A 84 -20.16 -5.43 1.90
N GLY A 85 -19.18 -6.31 2.08
CA GLY A 85 -18.85 -7.38 1.13
C GLY A 85 -17.85 -6.99 0.04
N THR A 86 -17.25 -5.80 0.10
CA THR A 86 -16.20 -5.36 -0.84
C THR A 86 -15.01 -6.32 -0.90
N THR A 87 -14.56 -6.86 0.23
CA THR A 87 -13.50 -7.89 0.27
C THR A 87 -13.88 -9.16 -0.47
N LEU A 88 -15.15 -9.59 -0.37
CA LEU A 88 -15.65 -10.77 -1.07
C LEU A 88 -15.67 -10.52 -2.58
N LEU A 89 -16.18 -9.36 -3.01
CA LEU A 89 -16.20 -8.96 -4.42
C LEU A 89 -14.77 -8.88 -5.00
N HIS A 90 -13.84 -8.25 -4.28
CA HIS A 90 -12.44 -8.19 -4.68
C HIS A 90 -11.84 -9.60 -4.83
N GLY A 91 -12.15 -10.50 -3.89
CA GLY A 91 -11.75 -11.91 -3.97
C GLY A 91 -12.30 -12.63 -5.21
N MET A 92 -13.54 -12.37 -5.61
CA MET A 92 -14.14 -12.95 -6.81
C MET A 92 -13.48 -12.44 -8.10
N LEU A 93 -13.19 -11.13 -8.19
CA LEU A 93 -12.47 -10.56 -9.33
C LEU A 93 -11.06 -11.14 -9.46
N ALA A 94 -10.39 -11.37 -8.34
CA ALA A 94 -9.04 -11.95 -8.28
C ALA A 94 -8.96 -13.41 -8.77
N LEU A 95 -10.09 -14.11 -8.96
CA LEU A 95 -10.11 -15.45 -9.54
C LEU A 95 -9.81 -15.43 -11.04
N ASP A 96 -10.17 -14.37 -11.75
CA ASP A 96 -9.88 -14.20 -13.18
C ASP A 96 -8.50 -13.54 -13.37
N LYS A 97 -7.47 -14.38 -13.29
CA LYS A 97 -6.06 -13.98 -13.43
C LYS A 97 -5.66 -13.62 -14.86
N GLU A 98 -6.49 -13.94 -15.86
CA GLU A 98 -6.23 -13.61 -17.26
C GLU A 98 -6.58 -12.16 -17.53
N ARG A 99 -7.71 -11.68 -16.97
CA ARG A 99 -8.20 -10.31 -17.19
C ARG A 99 -7.77 -9.33 -16.12
N PHE A 100 -7.62 -9.77 -14.87
CA PHE A 100 -7.35 -8.87 -13.75
C PHE A 100 -6.01 -9.15 -13.09
N ARG A 101 -5.35 -8.06 -12.71
CA ARG A 101 -4.21 -8.04 -11.80
C ARG A 101 -4.66 -7.36 -10.51
N TYR A 102 -4.15 -7.85 -9.38
CA TYR A 102 -4.50 -7.34 -8.06
C TYR A 102 -3.25 -7.26 -7.18
N CYS A 103 -3.32 -6.44 -6.14
CA CYS A 103 -2.30 -6.39 -5.10
C CYS A 103 -2.46 -7.62 -4.19
N ASP A 104 -1.47 -8.50 -4.13
CA ASP A 104 -1.47 -9.61 -3.18
C ASP A 104 -0.96 -9.15 -1.80
N THR A 105 -1.18 -9.99 -0.79
CA THR A 105 -0.78 -9.69 0.60
C THR A 105 0.73 -9.49 0.73
N PHE A 106 1.53 -10.18 -0.07
CA PHE A 106 2.98 -10.01 -0.07
C PHE A 106 3.40 -8.64 -0.61
N ALA A 107 2.88 -8.25 -1.77
CA ALA A 107 3.14 -6.95 -2.39
C ALA A 107 2.64 -5.80 -1.51
N ALA A 108 1.47 -5.96 -0.88
CA ALA A 108 0.97 -5.00 0.11
C ALA A 108 1.91 -4.83 1.31
N GLY A 109 2.55 -5.93 1.74
CA GLY A 109 3.48 -5.95 2.88
C GLY A 109 4.90 -5.46 2.54
N PHE A 110 5.39 -5.69 1.31
CA PHE A 110 6.75 -5.33 0.88
C PHE A 110 6.74 -4.60 -0.48
N PRO A 111 6.07 -3.44 -0.59
CA PRO A 111 5.81 -2.81 -1.89
C PRO A 111 7.07 -2.31 -2.61
N ASN A 112 8.18 -2.11 -1.89
CA ASN A 112 9.43 -1.61 -2.47
C ASN A 112 10.38 -2.72 -2.93
N ALA A 113 10.05 -4.00 -2.75
CA ALA A 113 10.96 -5.11 -3.04
C ALA A 113 10.27 -6.36 -3.59
N PHE A 114 8.96 -6.32 -3.85
CA PHE A 114 8.21 -7.53 -4.13
C PHE A 114 8.65 -8.27 -5.40
N LEU A 115 9.12 -7.59 -6.46
CA LEU A 115 9.39 -8.26 -7.75
C LEU A 115 10.53 -9.28 -7.66
N TRP A 116 11.60 -8.97 -6.92
CA TRP A 116 12.70 -9.92 -6.72
C TRP A 116 12.52 -10.75 -5.45
N PHE A 117 11.94 -10.16 -4.39
CA PHE A 117 11.96 -10.77 -3.06
C PHE A 117 10.83 -11.77 -2.85
N GLU A 118 9.74 -11.72 -3.62
CA GLU A 118 8.55 -12.56 -3.41
C GLU A 118 8.86 -14.06 -3.26
N GLY A 119 9.61 -14.64 -4.19
CA GLY A 119 9.91 -16.08 -4.16
C GLY A 119 10.72 -16.54 -2.94
N ILE A 120 11.62 -15.70 -2.44
CA ILE A 120 12.47 -16.00 -1.28
C ILE A 120 11.74 -15.62 0.02
N GLY A 121 11.14 -14.44 0.04
CA GLY A 121 10.41 -13.87 1.16
C GLY A 121 9.21 -14.72 1.56
N LYS A 122 8.42 -15.22 0.61
CA LYS A 122 7.29 -16.13 0.91
C LYS A 122 7.76 -17.39 1.64
N LYS A 123 8.94 -17.93 1.30
CA LYS A 123 9.52 -19.10 2.00
C LYS A 123 10.05 -18.75 3.38
N LEU A 124 10.77 -17.63 3.51
CA LEU A 124 11.35 -17.18 4.78
C LEU A 124 10.28 -16.77 5.80
N LEU A 125 9.17 -16.20 5.32
CA LEU A 125 8.10 -15.64 6.15
C LEU A 125 6.89 -16.57 6.30
N ALA A 126 6.92 -17.78 5.75
CA ALA A 126 5.81 -18.73 5.76
C ALA A 126 5.25 -19.03 7.16
N GLY A 127 6.09 -18.98 8.21
CA GLY A 127 5.67 -19.19 9.60
C GLY A 127 5.48 -17.92 10.43
N VAL A 128 5.63 -16.73 9.82
CA VAL A 128 5.51 -15.43 10.52
C VAL A 128 4.09 -14.88 10.44
N ILE A 129 3.40 -15.14 9.34
CA ILE A 129 2.00 -14.74 9.14
C ILE A 129 1.07 -15.74 9.85
N ASP A 130 0.03 -15.21 10.50
CA ASP A 130 -1.00 -16.05 11.10
C ASP A 130 -1.86 -16.70 9.99
N GLU A 131 -2.34 -17.93 10.17
CA GLU A 131 -3.15 -18.62 9.15
C GLU A 131 -4.52 -17.97 8.93
N THR A 132 -5.00 -17.22 9.93
CA THR A 132 -6.27 -16.52 9.89
C THR A 132 -6.14 -15.09 10.39
N ARG A 133 -7.01 -14.20 9.88
CA ARG A 133 -7.06 -12.81 10.34
C ARG A 133 -7.65 -12.76 11.76
N PRO A 134 -7.03 -12.03 12.69
CA PRO A 134 -7.48 -11.99 14.08
C PRO A 134 -8.86 -11.34 14.27
N MET A 135 -9.32 -10.55 13.29
CA MET A 135 -10.58 -9.81 13.38
C MET A 135 -11.79 -10.64 12.97
N ASP A 136 -11.64 -11.59 12.03
CA ASP A 136 -12.78 -12.31 11.44
C ASP A 136 -12.50 -13.78 11.08
N ASN A 137 -11.37 -14.34 11.51
CA ASN A 137 -10.98 -15.74 11.29
C ASN A 137 -10.95 -16.20 9.83
N MET A 138 -10.97 -15.28 8.87
CA MET A 138 -10.82 -15.62 7.45
C MET A 138 -9.37 -15.98 7.14
N LYS A 139 -9.17 -16.90 6.19
CA LYS A 139 -7.85 -17.35 5.75
C LYS A 139 -6.96 -16.16 5.36
N LEU A 140 -5.73 -16.18 5.85
CA LEU A 140 -4.69 -15.23 5.53
C LEU A 140 -3.54 -15.98 4.86
N SER A 141 -3.07 -15.46 3.74
CA SER A 141 -1.94 -16.03 2.98
C SER A 141 -1.31 -14.93 2.13
N PHE A 142 -0.03 -15.08 1.84
CA PHE A 142 0.72 -14.11 1.04
C PHE A 142 0.17 -13.94 -0.39
N ASP A 143 -0.43 -14.98 -0.97
CA ASP A 143 -0.99 -14.97 -2.33
C ASP A 143 -2.44 -14.49 -2.42
N LEU A 144 -3.07 -14.14 -1.29
CA LEU A 144 -4.46 -13.67 -1.30
C LEU A 144 -4.53 -12.18 -1.66
N PRO A 145 -5.60 -11.77 -2.38
CA PRO A 145 -5.82 -10.37 -2.72
C PRO A 145 -5.97 -9.53 -1.46
N GLN A 146 -5.33 -8.36 -1.48
CA GLN A 146 -5.24 -7.46 -0.33
C GLN A 146 -5.50 -6.01 -0.76
N GLU A 147 -5.93 -5.19 0.19
CA GLU A 147 -6.16 -3.76 -0.03
C GLU A 147 -4.85 -3.06 -0.40
N GLU A 148 -4.82 -2.47 -1.60
CA GLU A 148 -3.69 -1.68 -2.12
C GLU A 148 -3.32 -0.51 -1.20
N GLU A 149 -4.30 0.00 -0.45
CA GLU A 149 -4.13 1.12 0.46
C GLU A 149 -3.10 0.84 1.57
N LEU A 150 -2.88 -0.43 1.92
CA LEU A 150 -1.81 -0.82 2.84
C LEU A 150 -0.42 -0.53 2.26
N ALA A 151 -0.22 -0.84 0.97
CA ALA A 151 1.01 -0.47 0.26
C ALA A 151 1.11 1.04 0.11
N THR A 152 0.02 1.72 -0.28
CA THR A 152 -0.02 3.18 -0.45
C THR A 152 0.36 3.90 0.83
N ASN A 153 -0.18 3.48 1.98
CA ASN A 153 0.16 4.03 3.29
C ASN A 153 1.67 3.97 3.57
N VAL A 154 2.30 2.85 3.20
CA VAL A 154 3.73 2.63 3.40
C VAL A 154 4.58 3.45 2.41
N LEU A 155 4.23 3.43 1.13
CA LEU A 155 4.94 4.12 0.06
C LEU A 155 4.88 5.64 0.19
N SER A 156 3.74 6.16 0.66
CA SER A 156 3.48 7.60 0.80
C SER A 156 3.97 8.21 2.12
N ALA A 157 4.68 7.45 2.95
CA ALA A 157 5.08 7.85 4.30
C ALA A 157 3.88 8.26 5.18
N GLY A 158 2.79 7.48 5.12
CA GLY A 158 1.62 7.64 5.97
C GLY A 158 0.59 8.66 5.49
N ALA A 159 0.60 9.02 4.21
CA ALA A 159 -0.46 9.81 3.59
C ALA A 159 -1.60 8.88 3.12
N SER A 160 -2.28 8.27 4.09
CA SER A 160 -3.37 7.32 3.87
C SER A 160 -4.45 7.42 4.96
N PRO A 161 -5.72 7.14 4.63
CA PRO A 161 -6.81 6.86 5.57
C PRO A 161 -6.54 5.79 6.63
N TYR A 162 -5.47 4.99 6.49
CA TYR A 162 -5.04 4.01 7.50
C TYR A 162 -4.26 4.64 8.68
N MET A 163 -3.67 5.81 8.48
CA MET A 163 -2.78 6.43 9.46
C MET A 163 -3.47 6.87 10.79
N PRO A 164 -4.77 7.24 10.82
CA PRO A 164 -5.52 7.41 12.06
C PRO A 164 -5.48 6.21 13.01
N LEU A 165 -5.29 4.98 12.53
CA LEU A 165 -5.14 3.79 13.40
C LEU A 165 -3.88 3.87 14.29
N PHE A 166 -2.88 4.64 13.88
CA PHE A 166 -1.64 4.87 14.63
C PHE A 166 -1.68 6.17 15.44
N PHE A 167 -2.32 7.20 14.89
CA PHE A 167 -2.37 8.55 15.47
C PHE A 167 -3.82 8.96 15.79
N MET A 168 -4.52 8.14 16.58
CA MET A 168 -5.96 8.32 16.86
C MET A 168 -6.30 9.69 17.45
N ARG A 169 -5.44 10.26 18.30
CA ARG A 169 -5.63 11.60 18.89
C ARG A 169 -5.62 12.72 17.83
N ASN A 170 -5.05 12.47 16.66
CA ASN A 170 -4.86 13.41 15.57
C ASN A 170 -5.54 12.92 14.29
N ALA A 171 -6.61 12.11 14.41
CA ALA A 171 -7.32 11.55 13.27
C ALA A 171 -7.84 12.62 12.29
N ALA A 172 -8.25 13.79 12.80
CA ALA A 172 -8.70 14.92 12.00
C ALA A 172 -7.65 15.41 10.99
N ASP A 173 -6.36 15.25 11.28
CA ASP A 173 -5.28 15.66 10.35
C ASP A 173 -5.26 14.81 9.06
N PHE A 174 -5.97 13.68 9.04
CA PHE A 174 -6.07 12.77 7.90
C PHE A 174 -7.42 12.83 7.20
N GLU A 175 -8.38 13.60 7.73
CA GLU A 175 -9.71 13.79 7.14
C GLU A 175 -9.65 14.28 5.67
N PRO A 176 -8.74 15.20 5.29
CA PRO A 176 -8.60 15.61 3.89
C PRO A 176 -8.13 14.51 2.93
N LEU A 177 -7.68 13.35 3.42
CA LEU A 177 -7.28 12.23 2.57
C LEU A 177 -8.45 11.35 2.15
N TYR A 178 -9.63 11.51 2.77
CA TYR A 178 -10.83 10.73 2.44
C TYR A 178 -11.62 11.33 1.26
N SER A 179 -11.40 12.61 0.95
CA SER A 179 -12.08 13.31 -0.14
C SER A 179 -11.10 14.13 -0.97
N PHE A 180 -11.39 14.27 -2.26
CA PHE A 180 -10.63 15.14 -3.17
C PHE A 180 -11.15 16.59 -3.18
N ASP A 181 -12.10 16.93 -2.31
CA ASP A 181 -12.75 18.25 -2.28
C ASP A 181 -11.73 19.39 -2.08
N ASP A 182 -10.72 19.17 -1.23
CA ASP A 182 -9.67 20.15 -0.92
C ASP A 182 -8.38 19.93 -1.73
N ALA A 183 -8.38 19.02 -2.70
CA ALA A 183 -7.21 18.78 -3.54
C ALA A 183 -6.84 20.06 -4.33
N SER A 184 -5.53 20.30 -4.49
CA SER A 184 -5.02 21.49 -5.18
C SER A 184 -5.52 21.53 -6.63
N ALA A 185 -5.58 22.73 -7.24
CA ALA A 185 -5.98 22.88 -8.63
C ALA A 185 -5.09 22.06 -9.59
N GLU A 186 -3.82 21.86 -9.24
CA GLU A 186 -2.84 21.08 -10.01
C GLU A 186 -3.15 19.57 -9.94
N ASP A 187 -3.56 19.08 -8.76
CA ASP A 187 -4.03 17.69 -8.58
C ASP A 187 -5.38 17.44 -9.28
N LYS A 188 -6.27 18.44 -9.28
CA LYS A 188 -7.57 18.40 -9.98
C LYS A 188 -7.43 18.50 -11.51
N VAL A 189 -6.42 19.19 -12.04
CA VAL A 189 -6.17 19.34 -13.48
C VAL A 189 -5.64 18.05 -14.10
N LYS A 190 -4.74 17.32 -13.42
CA LYS A 190 -4.30 15.98 -13.85
C LYS A 190 -5.49 15.02 -14.00
N HIS A 191 -6.46 15.11 -13.09
CA HIS A 191 -7.70 14.33 -13.14
C HIS A 191 -8.63 14.72 -14.30
N ARG A 192 -8.78 16.02 -14.60
CA ARG A 192 -9.67 16.51 -15.66
C ARG A 192 -9.17 16.15 -17.06
N MET A 193 -7.85 16.17 -17.29
CA MET A 193 -7.25 15.74 -18.56
C MET A 193 -7.45 14.24 -18.82
N ALA A 194 -7.38 13.39 -17.79
CA ALA A 194 -7.69 11.97 -17.90
C ALA A 194 -9.18 11.70 -18.22
N SER A 195 -10.10 12.51 -17.68
CA SER A 195 -11.55 12.35 -17.93
C SER A 195 -12.01 12.82 -19.30
N THR A 196 -11.29 13.77 -19.94
CA THR A 196 -11.64 14.31 -21.27
C THR A 196 -11.25 13.35 -22.40
N LEU A 197 -10.29 12.44 -22.14
CA LEU A 197 -9.88 11.38 -23.07
C LEU A 197 -10.82 10.15 -23.06
N SER A 198 -11.85 10.13 -22.20
CA SER A 198 -12.80 9.02 -22.06
C SER A 198 -14.18 9.30 -22.67
N GLN A 199 -14.36 10.40 -23.40
CA GLN A 199 -15.58 10.61 -24.19
C GLN A 199 -15.49 9.76 -25.46
N PRO A 200 -16.38 8.79 -25.70
CA PRO A 200 -16.46 8.17 -27.01
C PRO A 200 -16.82 9.26 -28.02
N GLN A 201 -15.94 9.47 -29.00
CA GLN A 201 -16.27 10.27 -30.19
C GLN A 201 -17.56 9.67 -30.82
N PRO A 202 -18.53 10.50 -31.21
CA PRO A 202 -19.79 10.03 -31.81
C PRO A 202 -19.58 9.29 -33.13
#